data_AF-A0A2D6MUU0-F1
#
_entry.id   AF-A0A2D6MUU0-F1
#
_cell.length_a   1.000
_cell.length_b   1.000
_cell.length_c   1.000
_cell.angle_alpha   90.00
_cell.angle_beta   90.00
_cell.angle_gamma   90.00
#
_symmetry.space_group_name_H-M   'P 1'
#
loop_
_entity.id
_entity.type
_entity.pdbx_description
1 polymer ?
#
loop_
_entity_poly.entity_id
_entity_poly.type
_entity_poly.pdbx_seq_one_letter_code
_entity_poly.pdbx_strand_id
1 'polypeptide(L)'
;MNAAIIAAQAGEQGRAFSVVADEIKELADRVLVSTKEIGGLIRAVQGESENAIGAIEAGSKSVMSGVDLSAEAGKTLEEITEASRESGTRIAEIVNSVREQTKAASHVVGLMERVRESADEIGAAGAEQDRGNEVVHRSTSTMREVAQQVRRTTEDQACGIGRIREHVDGVRSAVEGITGVLSAQSGSCREASQHLERASADACSNEEAAQRMREAVQQLVGEAVSLREDVERFRVR
;
A
#
# COMPACT_ATOMS: atom_id res chain seq x y z
N MET A 1 -130.10 54.67 -10.34
CA MET A 1 -131.12 54.66 -9.28
C MET A 1 -132.22 55.71 -9.49
N ASN A 2 -131.90 56.96 -9.86
CA ASN A 2 -132.94 58.00 -10.08
C ASN A 2 -133.89 57.74 -11.28
N ALA A 3 -133.44 57.05 -12.33
CA ALA A 3 -134.28 56.79 -13.52
C ALA A 3 -135.40 55.76 -13.28
N ALA A 4 -135.15 54.69 -12.52
CA ALA A 4 -136.15 53.67 -12.19
C ALA A 4 -137.26 54.21 -11.27
N ILE A 5 -136.90 55.13 -10.37
CA ILE A 5 -137.86 55.82 -9.48
C ILE A 5 -138.81 56.71 -10.30
N ILE A 6 -138.28 57.47 -11.26
CA ILE A 6 -139.06 58.36 -12.14
C ILE A 6 -139.97 57.52 -13.07
N ALA A 7 -139.51 56.35 -13.55
CA ALA A 7 -140.31 55.44 -14.37
C ALA A 7 -141.50 54.83 -13.60
N ALA A 8 -141.32 54.47 -12.32
CA ALA A 8 -142.40 54.01 -11.45
C ALA A 8 -143.45 55.10 -11.15
N GLN A 9 -143.01 56.37 -11.11
CA GLN A 9 -143.87 57.53 -10.86
C GLN A 9 -144.75 57.92 -12.06
N ALA A 10 -144.41 57.48 -13.28
CA ALA A 10 -145.10 57.84 -14.53
C ALA A 10 -146.18 56.84 -15.00
N GLY A 11 -146.45 55.76 -14.24
CA GLY A 11 -147.52 54.78 -14.56
C GLY A 11 -147.32 54.05 -15.91
N GLU A 12 -148.40 53.83 -16.67
CA GLU A 12 -148.39 53.13 -17.97
C GLU A 12 -147.40 53.75 -18.99
N GLN A 13 -147.22 55.08 -18.97
CA GLN A 13 -146.30 55.80 -19.87
C GLN A 13 -144.82 55.66 -19.47
N GLY A 14 -144.54 55.19 -18.24
CA GLY A 14 -143.20 54.97 -17.71
C GLY A 14 -142.61 53.58 -18.00
N ARG A 15 -143.40 52.64 -18.53
CA ARG A 15 -142.95 51.25 -18.79
C ARG A 15 -141.73 51.17 -19.70
N ALA A 16 -141.71 51.94 -20.78
CA ALA A 16 -140.57 51.97 -21.71
C ALA A 16 -139.30 52.53 -21.03
N PHE A 17 -139.44 53.53 -20.15
CA PHE A 17 -138.33 54.08 -19.37
C PHE A 17 -137.86 53.13 -18.25
N SER A 18 -138.76 52.31 -17.69
CA SER A 18 -138.41 51.28 -16.70
C SER A 18 -137.50 50.22 -17.31
N VAL A 19 -137.82 49.73 -18.50
CA VAL A 19 -137.00 48.73 -19.21
C VAL A 19 -135.61 49.29 -19.53
N VAL A 20 -135.52 50.54 -19.99
CA VAL A 20 -134.23 51.20 -20.24
C VAL A 20 -133.44 51.42 -18.94
N ALA A 21 -134.11 51.76 -17.84
CA ALA A 21 -133.46 51.93 -16.55
C ALA A 21 -132.93 50.61 -15.97
N ASP A 22 -133.63 49.49 -16.18
CA ASP A 22 -133.19 48.15 -15.80
C ASP A 22 -132.01 47.68 -16.67
N GLU A 23 -132.03 47.93 -17.99
CA GLU A 23 -130.91 47.61 -18.89
C GLU A 23 -129.64 48.42 -18.55
N ILE A 24 -129.80 49.72 -18.22
CA ILE A 24 -128.68 50.56 -17.76
C ILE A 24 -128.12 50.05 -16.44
N LYS A 25 -128.97 49.59 -15.52
CA LYS A 25 -128.53 49.00 -14.25
C LYS A 25 -127.77 47.69 -14.50
N GLU A 26 -128.30 46.82 -15.35
CA GLU A 26 -127.66 45.54 -15.69
C GLU A 26 -126.32 45.75 -16.41
N LEU A 27 -126.23 46.72 -17.32
CA LEU A 27 -124.98 47.12 -17.96
C LEU A 27 -123.98 47.71 -16.96
N ALA A 28 -124.43 48.56 -16.04
CA ALA A 28 -123.59 49.12 -14.98
C ALA A 28 -123.07 48.03 -14.03
N ASP A 29 -123.91 47.05 -13.66
CA ASP A 29 -123.52 45.90 -12.84
C ASP A 29 -122.51 45.02 -13.59
N ARG A 30 -122.70 44.75 -14.90
CA ARG A 30 -121.72 44.06 -15.75
C ARG A 30 -120.38 44.81 -15.83
N VAL A 31 -120.41 46.12 -16.04
CA VAL A 31 -119.21 46.97 -16.07
C VAL A 31 -118.49 46.93 -14.71
N LEU A 32 -119.22 46.96 -13.61
CA LEU A 32 -118.66 46.84 -12.25
C LEU A 32 -117.97 45.49 -12.02
N VAL A 33 -118.57 44.40 -12.47
CA VAL A 33 -117.99 43.04 -12.39
C VAL A 33 -116.72 42.96 -13.22
N SER A 34 -116.76 43.33 -14.50
CA SER A 34 -115.57 43.31 -15.36
C SER A 34 -114.46 44.24 -14.85
N THR A 35 -114.80 45.41 -14.30
CA THR A 35 -113.79 46.31 -13.70
C THR A 35 -113.10 45.67 -12.49
N LYS A 36 -113.84 44.92 -11.66
CA LYS A 36 -113.26 44.16 -10.54
C LYS A 36 -112.36 43.02 -11.03
N GLU A 37 -112.78 42.30 -12.07
CA GLU A 37 -111.98 41.23 -12.70
C GLU A 37 -110.67 41.78 -13.28
N ILE A 38 -110.73 42.88 -14.05
CA ILE A 38 -109.55 43.57 -14.58
C ILE A 38 -108.63 44.02 -13.43
N GLY A 39 -109.19 44.58 -12.35
CA GLY A 39 -108.41 44.94 -11.16
C GLY A 39 -107.73 43.74 -10.49
N GLY A 40 -108.36 42.56 -10.53
CA GLY A 40 -107.76 41.30 -10.09
C GLY A 40 -106.61 40.85 -10.98
N LEU A 41 -106.80 40.87 -12.30
CA LEU A 41 -105.76 40.55 -13.29
C LEU A 41 -104.54 41.47 -13.16
N ILE A 42 -104.75 42.77 -13.00
CA ILE A 42 -103.66 43.73 -12.80
C ILE A 42 -102.86 43.40 -11.54
N ARG A 43 -103.53 43.09 -10.42
CA ARG A 43 -102.83 42.69 -9.19
C ARG A 43 -102.03 41.39 -9.36
N ALA A 44 -102.57 40.42 -10.11
CA ALA A 44 -101.86 39.19 -10.41
C ALA A 44 -100.60 39.44 -11.25
N VAL A 45 -100.70 40.25 -12.31
CA VAL A 45 -99.56 40.63 -13.17
C VAL A 45 -98.51 41.41 -12.38
N GLN A 46 -98.92 42.31 -11.48
CA GLN A 46 -98.01 43.02 -10.59
C GLN A 46 -97.26 42.05 -9.67
N GLY A 47 -97.96 41.09 -9.06
CA GLY A 47 -97.33 40.07 -8.22
C GLY A 47 -96.36 39.15 -8.98
N GLU A 48 -96.71 38.73 -10.20
CA GLU A 48 -95.77 38.00 -11.06
C GLU A 48 -94.55 38.83 -11.45
N SER A 49 -94.73 40.14 -11.70
CA SER A 49 -93.64 41.05 -12.04
C SER A 49 -92.67 41.22 -10.86
N GLU A 50 -93.19 41.37 -9.63
CA GLU A 50 -92.37 41.41 -8.42
C GLU A 50 -91.59 40.10 -8.21
N ASN A 51 -92.23 38.96 -8.42
CA ASN A 51 -91.56 37.66 -8.36
C ASN A 51 -90.47 37.52 -9.43
N ALA A 52 -90.72 37.97 -10.66
CA ALA A 52 -89.73 37.96 -11.74
C ALA A 52 -88.52 38.84 -11.41
N ILE A 53 -88.74 40.02 -10.83
CA ILE A 53 -87.66 40.91 -10.36
C ILE A 53 -86.83 40.20 -9.29
N GLY A 54 -87.46 39.57 -8.29
CA GLY A 54 -86.75 38.83 -7.25
C GLY A 54 -85.94 37.66 -7.80
N ALA A 55 -86.46 36.94 -8.79
CA ALA A 55 -85.73 35.86 -9.47
C ALA A 55 -84.53 36.39 -10.26
N ILE A 56 -84.67 37.54 -10.93
CA ILE A 56 -83.57 38.21 -11.65
C ILE A 56 -82.49 38.67 -10.67
N GLU A 57 -82.85 39.27 -9.54
CA GLU A 57 -81.88 39.69 -8.52
C GLU A 57 -81.11 38.50 -7.93
N ALA A 58 -81.81 37.42 -7.60
CA ALA A 58 -81.18 36.18 -7.13
C ALA A 58 -80.26 35.55 -8.20
N GLY A 59 -80.69 35.57 -9.46
CA GLY A 59 -79.90 35.11 -10.61
C GLY A 59 -78.63 35.96 -10.79
N SER A 60 -78.76 37.29 -10.72
CA SER A 60 -77.64 38.23 -10.82
C SER A 60 -76.60 37.98 -9.73
N LYS A 61 -77.05 37.77 -8.48
CA LYS A 61 -76.16 37.46 -7.36
C LYS A 61 -75.42 36.12 -7.55
N SER A 62 -76.12 35.09 -8.05
CA SER A 62 -75.50 33.79 -8.36
C SER A 62 -74.46 33.92 -9.48
N VAL A 63 -74.74 34.70 -10.52
CA VAL A 63 -73.79 34.96 -11.61
C VAL A 63 -72.54 35.68 -11.08
N MET A 64 -72.70 36.71 -10.24
CA MET A 64 -71.56 37.40 -9.63
C MET A 64 -70.68 36.43 -8.82
N SER A 65 -71.29 35.60 -7.97
CA SER A 65 -70.55 34.58 -7.23
C SER A 65 -69.84 33.58 -8.14
N GLY A 66 -70.43 33.22 -9.28
CA GLY A 66 -69.80 32.35 -10.27
C GLY A 66 -68.60 33.01 -10.98
N VAL A 67 -68.67 34.32 -11.23
CA VAL A 67 -67.54 35.10 -11.76
C VAL A 67 -66.39 35.14 -10.77
N ASP A 68 -66.67 35.40 -9.48
CA ASP A 68 -65.64 35.44 -8.44
C ASP A 68 -64.95 34.07 -8.29
N LEU A 69 -65.73 32.98 -8.27
CA LEU A 69 -65.19 31.62 -8.18
C LEU A 69 -64.35 31.25 -9.41
N SER A 70 -64.78 31.69 -10.61
CA SER A 70 -64.02 31.46 -11.84
C SER A 70 -62.69 32.23 -11.84
N ALA A 71 -62.67 33.43 -11.28
CA ALA A 71 -61.44 34.21 -11.12
C ALA A 71 -60.47 33.55 -10.13
N GLU A 72 -60.98 33.02 -9.01
CA GLU A 72 -60.17 32.27 -8.04
C GLU A 72 -59.60 30.97 -8.63
N ALA A 73 -60.41 30.24 -9.41
CA ALA A 73 -59.96 29.06 -10.14
C ALA A 73 -58.86 29.41 -11.15
N GLY A 74 -59.00 30.53 -11.86
CA GLY A 74 -57.99 31.04 -12.79
C GLY A 74 -56.64 31.30 -12.09
N LYS A 75 -56.66 32.00 -10.96
CA LYS A 75 -55.46 32.25 -10.16
C LYS A 75 -54.80 30.95 -9.68
N THR A 76 -55.60 29.99 -9.22
CA THR A 76 -55.08 28.69 -8.77
C THR A 76 -54.41 27.92 -9.92
N LEU A 77 -54.97 27.97 -11.13
CA LEU A 77 -54.38 27.35 -12.32
C LEU A 77 -53.06 28.03 -12.74
N GLU A 78 -52.94 29.34 -12.58
CA GLU A 78 -51.68 30.06 -12.79
C GLU A 78 -50.61 29.60 -11.80
N GLU A 79 -50.95 29.48 -10.51
CA GLU A 79 -50.04 28.97 -9.48
C GLU A 79 -49.58 27.53 -9.77
N ILE A 80 -50.49 26.66 -10.21
CA ILE A 80 -50.16 25.27 -10.63
C ILE A 80 -49.21 25.27 -11.84
N THR A 81 -49.44 26.16 -12.80
CA THR A 81 -48.61 26.27 -14.01
C THR A 81 -47.19 26.71 -13.65
N GLU A 82 -47.05 27.69 -12.76
CA GLU A 82 -45.73 28.15 -12.31
C GLU A 82 -45.01 27.08 -11.49
N ALA A 83 -45.69 26.39 -10.58
CA ALA A 83 -45.11 25.28 -9.82
C ALA A 83 -44.65 24.12 -10.73
N SER A 84 -45.40 23.86 -11.81
CA SER A 84 -45.05 22.86 -12.82
C SER A 84 -43.80 23.28 -13.61
N ARG A 85 -43.69 24.57 -13.95
CA ARG A 85 -42.51 25.13 -14.63
C ARG A 85 -41.26 25.03 -13.75
N GLU A 86 -41.37 25.39 -12.48
CA GLU A 86 -40.28 25.29 -11.51
C GLU A 86 -39.84 23.83 -11.31
N SER A 87 -40.81 22.90 -11.22
CA SER A 87 -40.54 21.46 -11.14
C SER A 87 -39.76 20.98 -12.37
N GLY A 88 -40.11 21.45 -13.57
CA GLY A 88 -39.37 21.17 -14.80
C GLY A 88 -37.91 21.65 -14.75
N THR A 89 -37.67 22.85 -14.23
CA THR A 89 -36.30 23.37 -14.04
C THR A 89 -35.50 22.51 -13.07
N ARG A 90 -36.08 22.14 -11.92
CA ARG A 90 -35.40 21.27 -10.93
C ARG A 90 -35.10 19.89 -11.51
N ILE A 91 -35.99 19.31 -12.31
CA ILE A 91 -35.75 18.04 -13.00
C ILE A 91 -34.55 18.16 -13.95
N ALA A 92 -34.41 19.27 -14.68
CA ALA A 92 -33.27 19.49 -15.56
C ALA A 92 -31.93 19.56 -14.78
N GLU A 93 -31.93 20.20 -13.60
CA GLU A 93 -30.77 20.24 -12.70
C GLU A 93 -30.41 18.85 -12.15
N ILE A 94 -31.43 18.05 -11.77
CA ILE A 94 -31.23 16.65 -11.35
C ILE A 94 -30.60 15.84 -12.48
N VAL A 95 -31.09 15.96 -13.71
CA VAL A 95 -30.52 15.26 -14.87
C VAL A 95 -29.05 15.63 -15.10
N ASN A 96 -28.70 16.91 -14.95
CA ASN A 96 -27.31 17.34 -15.05
C ASN A 96 -26.44 16.76 -13.93
N SER A 97 -26.93 16.78 -12.69
CA SER A 97 -26.24 16.19 -11.53
C SER A 97 -26.03 14.69 -11.70
N VAL A 98 -27.02 13.95 -12.23
CA VAL A 98 -26.93 12.52 -12.53
C VAL A 98 -25.88 12.24 -13.61
N ARG A 99 -25.78 13.10 -14.64
CA ARG A 99 -24.72 12.99 -15.66
C ARG A 99 -23.33 13.17 -15.04
N GLU A 100 -23.15 14.14 -14.15
CA GLU A 100 -21.88 14.33 -13.45
C GLU A 100 -21.55 13.16 -12.52
N GLN A 101 -22.53 12.65 -11.77
CA GLN A 101 -22.37 11.46 -10.94
C GLN A 101 -21.97 10.23 -11.77
N THR A 102 -22.57 10.05 -12.95
CA THR A 102 -22.19 8.94 -13.85
C THR A 102 -20.74 9.06 -14.31
N LYS A 103 -20.27 10.28 -14.64
CA LYS A 103 -18.86 10.51 -14.99
C LYS A 103 -17.93 10.23 -13.81
N ALA A 104 -18.28 10.69 -12.61
CA ALA A 104 -17.52 10.43 -11.40
C ALA A 104 -17.45 8.93 -11.09
N ALA A 105 -18.57 8.20 -11.23
CA ALA A 105 -18.62 6.75 -11.04
C ALA A 105 -17.70 6.02 -12.03
N SER A 106 -17.70 6.40 -13.31
CA SER A 106 -16.77 5.85 -14.30
C SER A 106 -15.30 6.09 -13.92
N HIS A 107 -14.98 7.28 -13.42
CA HIS A 107 -13.63 7.58 -12.93
C HIS A 107 -13.25 6.73 -11.72
N VAL A 108 -14.17 6.50 -10.78
CA VAL A 108 -13.95 5.60 -9.63
C VAL A 108 -13.67 4.18 -10.10
N VAL A 109 -14.40 3.67 -11.10
CA VAL A 109 -14.15 2.33 -11.67
C VAL A 109 -12.72 2.24 -12.20
N GLY A 110 -12.26 3.23 -12.98
CA GLY A 110 -10.88 3.25 -13.49
C GLY A 110 -9.83 3.33 -12.38
N LEU A 111 -10.10 4.05 -11.28
CA LEU A 111 -9.21 4.06 -10.12
C LEU A 111 -9.15 2.69 -9.43
N MET A 112 -10.27 1.97 -9.35
CA MET A 112 -10.30 0.62 -8.77
C MET A 112 -9.51 -0.38 -9.62
N GLU A 113 -9.54 -0.26 -10.95
CA GLU A 113 -8.70 -1.06 -11.84
C GLU A 113 -7.20 -0.83 -11.56
N ARG A 114 -6.79 0.44 -11.39
CA ARG A 114 -5.41 0.77 -11.03
C ARG A 114 -4.99 0.24 -9.65
N VAL A 115 -5.89 0.31 -8.66
CA VAL A 115 -5.63 -0.27 -7.32
C VAL A 115 -5.43 -1.77 -7.43
N ARG A 116 -6.24 -2.45 -8.25
CA ARG A 116 -6.07 -3.89 -8.49
C ARG A 116 -4.73 -4.20 -9.15
N GLU A 117 -4.34 -3.46 -10.18
CA GLU A 117 -3.04 -3.60 -10.84
C GLU A 117 -1.87 -3.42 -9.84
N SER A 118 -1.91 -2.37 -9.02
CA SER A 118 -0.90 -2.16 -7.98
C SER A 118 -0.88 -3.29 -6.93
N ALA A 119 -2.04 -3.85 -6.57
CA ALA A 119 -2.10 -4.99 -5.65
C ALA A 119 -1.46 -6.25 -6.27
N ASP A 120 -1.67 -6.50 -7.57
CA ASP A 120 -1.05 -7.59 -8.30
C ASP A 120 0.49 -7.39 -8.37
N GLU A 121 0.96 -6.17 -8.64
CA GLU A 121 2.39 -5.83 -8.62
C GLU A 121 3.03 -6.04 -7.24
N ILE A 122 2.36 -5.60 -6.17
CA ILE A 122 2.83 -5.81 -4.78
C ILE A 122 2.90 -7.31 -4.48
N GLY A 123 1.92 -8.10 -4.91
CA GLY A 123 1.93 -9.55 -4.76
C GLY A 123 3.13 -10.20 -5.46
N ALA A 124 3.42 -9.78 -6.69
CA ALA A 124 4.57 -10.27 -7.45
C ALA A 124 5.90 -9.86 -6.79
N ALA A 125 6.03 -8.61 -6.35
CA ALA A 125 7.20 -8.11 -5.64
C ALA A 125 7.43 -8.84 -4.30
N GLY A 126 6.35 -9.14 -3.57
CA GLY A 126 6.40 -9.94 -2.34
C GLY A 126 6.96 -11.35 -2.59
N ALA A 127 6.47 -12.03 -3.64
CA ALA A 127 6.97 -13.35 -4.01
C ALA A 127 8.46 -13.34 -4.40
N GLU A 128 8.93 -12.29 -5.07
CA GLU A 128 10.36 -12.13 -5.39
C GLU A 128 11.20 -11.87 -4.14
N GLN A 129 10.69 -11.05 -3.22
CA GLN A 129 11.35 -10.77 -1.95
C GLN A 129 11.50 -12.04 -1.09
N ASP A 130 10.50 -12.92 -1.07
CA ASP A 130 10.57 -14.20 -0.36
C ASP A 130 11.69 -15.09 -0.92
N ARG A 131 11.84 -15.17 -2.25
CA ARG A 131 12.96 -15.87 -2.89
C ARG A 131 14.30 -15.25 -2.51
N GLY A 132 14.38 -13.92 -2.50
CA GLY A 132 15.56 -13.18 -2.04
C GLY A 132 15.94 -13.53 -0.60
N ASN A 133 14.95 -13.59 0.30
CA ASN A 133 15.14 -13.98 1.69
C ASN A 133 15.65 -15.42 1.84
N GLU A 134 15.14 -16.38 1.05
CA GLU A 134 15.67 -17.74 1.05
C GLU A 134 17.15 -17.79 0.65
N VAL A 135 17.54 -17.01 -0.37
CA VAL A 135 18.94 -16.91 -0.81
C VAL A 135 19.83 -16.31 0.28
N VAL A 136 19.36 -15.25 0.94
CA VAL A 136 20.07 -14.62 2.08
C VAL A 136 20.23 -15.60 3.24
N HIS A 137 19.17 -16.33 3.59
CA HIS A 137 19.21 -17.36 4.64
C HIS A 137 20.24 -18.45 4.32
N ARG A 138 20.21 -18.97 3.09
CA ARG A 138 21.15 -19.99 2.63
C ARG A 138 22.59 -19.49 2.69
N SER A 139 22.84 -18.29 2.18
CA SER A 139 24.16 -17.65 2.20
C SER A 139 24.68 -17.46 3.62
N THR A 140 23.81 -17.05 4.54
CA THR A 140 24.15 -16.89 5.96
C THR A 140 24.51 -18.23 6.59
N SER A 141 23.82 -19.32 6.26
CA SER A 141 24.17 -20.67 6.72
C SER A 141 25.55 -21.10 6.23
N THR A 142 25.81 -20.94 4.93
CA THR A 142 27.11 -21.25 4.33
C THR A 142 28.24 -20.43 4.94
N MET A 143 28.02 -19.13 5.19
CA MET A 143 29.01 -18.29 5.88
C MET A 143 29.32 -18.80 7.29
N ARG A 144 28.32 -19.28 8.04
CA ARG A 144 28.56 -19.88 9.36
C ARG A 144 29.40 -21.15 9.26
N GLU A 145 29.14 -22.00 8.28
CA GLU A 145 29.92 -23.22 8.03
C GLU A 145 31.37 -22.89 7.69
N VAL A 146 31.59 -21.95 6.77
CA VAL A 146 32.93 -21.48 6.38
C VAL A 146 33.66 -20.88 7.59
N ALA A 147 33.00 -20.04 8.38
CA ALA A 147 33.61 -19.46 9.58
C ALA A 147 34.02 -20.54 10.61
N GLN A 148 33.21 -21.58 10.80
CA GLN A 148 33.55 -22.72 11.65
C GLN A 148 34.73 -23.52 11.10
N GLN A 149 34.78 -23.74 9.78
CA GLN A 149 35.89 -24.43 9.12
C GLN A 149 37.19 -23.65 9.26
N VAL A 150 37.17 -22.34 9.00
CA VAL A 150 38.34 -21.46 9.17
C VAL A 150 38.84 -21.51 10.61
N ARG A 151 37.93 -21.49 11.60
CA ARG A 151 38.31 -21.60 13.02
C ARG A 151 39.02 -22.92 13.32
N ARG A 152 38.46 -24.06 12.89
CA ARG A 152 39.09 -25.39 13.08
C ARG A 152 40.46 -25.47 12.43
N THR A 153 40.58 -25.04 11.18
CA THR A 153 41.86 -25.03 10.47
C THR A 153 42.89 -24.15 11.18
N THR A 154 42.45 -23.02 11.77
CA THR A 154 43.34 -22.13 12.55
C THR A 154 43.84 -22.81 13.82
N GLU A 155 42.98 -23.55 14.52
CA GLU A 155 43.34 -24.35 15.71
C GLU A 155 44.35 -25.45 15.34
N ASP A 156 44.10 -26.18 14.25
CA ASP A 156 44.99 -27.23 13.74
C ASP A 156 46.36 -26.67 13.31
N GLN A 157 46.37 -25.51 12.63
CA GLN A 157 47.59 -24.81 12.25
C GLN A 157 48.39 -24.34 13.46
N ALA A 158 47.74 -23.82 14.51
CA ALA A 158 48.42 -23.42 15.74
C ALA A 158 49.11 -24.63 16.41
N CYS A 159 48.46 -25.79 16.44
CA CYS A 159 49.05 -27.05 16.90
C CYS A 159 50.25 -27.47 16.02
N GLY A 160 50.10 -27.40 14.70
CA GLY A 160 51.18 -27.70 13.75
C GLY A 160 52.40 -26.79 13.94
N ILE A 161 52.20 -25.49 14.15
CA ILE A 161 53.26 -24.53 14.46
C ILE A 161 53.96 -24.89 15.78
N GLY A 162 53.22 -25.35 16.79
CA GLY A 162 53.78 -25.86 18.05
C GLY A 162 54.75 -27.03 17.82
N ARG A 163 54.33 -28.02 17.02
CA ARG A 163 55.17 -29.18 16.67
C ARG A 163 56.41 -28.78 15.86
N ILE A 164 56.26 -27.85 14.91
CA ILE A 164 57.40 -27.32 14.16
C ILE A 164 58.40 -26.64 15.11
N ARG A 165 57.93 -25.87 16.10
CA ARG A 165 58.79 -25.28 17.13
C ARG A 165 59.57 -26.35 17.90
N GLU A 166 58.91 -27.40 18.37
CA GLU A 166 59.58 -28.51 19.06
C GLU A 166 60.64 -29.17 18.17
N HIS A 167 60.34 -29.40 16.90
CA HIS A 167 61.31 -29.95 15.95
C HIS A 167 62.50 -29.00 15.73
N VAL A 168 62.27 -27.69 15.62
CA VAL A 168 63.33 -26.68 15.46
C VAL A 168 64.23 -26.64 16.70
N ASP A 169 63.66 -26.68 17.90
CA ASP A 169 64.45 -26.71 19.15
C ASP A 169 65.23 -28.02 19.30
N GLY A 170 64.64 -29.15 18.89
CA GLY A 170 65.34 -30.44 18.81
C GLY A 170 66.52 -30.43 17.85
N VAL A 171 66.35 -29.86 16.65
CA VAL A 171 67.44 -29.67 15.67
C VAL A 171 68.51 -28.74 16.24
N ARG A 172 68.14 -27.65 16.92
CA ARG A 172 69.10 -26.75 17.57
C ARG A 172 69.95 -27.50 18.59
N SER A 173 69.32 -28.26 19.48
CA SER A 173 70.02 -29.07 20.50
C SER A 173 70.94 -30.12 19.87
N ALA A 174 70.50 -30.78 18.80
CA ALA A 174 71.34 -31.71 18.05
C ALA A 174 72.58 -31.03 17.42
N VAL A 175 72.42 -29.84 16.84
CA VAL A 175 73.52 -29.04 16.28
C VAL A 175 74.51 -28.60 17.37
N GLU A 176 74.02 -28.17 18.54
CA GLU A 176 74.86 -27.86 19.70
C GLU A 176 75.65 -29.08 20.17
N GLY A 177 75.00 -30.25 20.25
CA GLY A 177 75.64 -31.52 20.58
C GLY A 177 76.73 -31.92 19.58
N ILE A 178 76.44 -31.85 18.28
CA ILE A 178 77.43 -32.12 17.21
C ILE A 178 78.61 -31.16 17.32
N THR A 179 78.36 -29.86 17.56
CA THR A 179 79.41 -28.86 17.71
C THR A 179 80.31 -29.17 18.91
N GLY A 180 79.72 -29.62 20.02
CA GLY A 180 80.46 -30.08 21.21
C GLY A 180 81.37 -31.28 20.92
N VAL A 181 80.83 -32.31 20.24
CA VAL A 181 81.59 -33.51 19.85
C VAL A 181 82.71 -33.16 18.87
N LEU A 182 82.45 -32.31 17.88
CA LEU A 182 83.47 -31.87 16.91
C LEU A 182 84.60 -31.09 17.59
N SER A 183 84.29 -30.25 18.58
CA SER A 183 85.30 -29.54 19.37
C SER A 183 86.19 -30.51 20.16
N ALA A 184 85.58 -31.48 20.85
CA ALA A 184 86.30 -32.52 21.58
C ALA A 184 87.18 -33.38 20.64
N GLN A 185 86.63 -33.78 19.49
CA GLN A 185 87.36 -34.55 18.48
C GLN A 185 88.54 -33.76 17.90
N SER A 186 88.38 -32.46 17.66
CA SER A 186 89.48 -31.59 17.22
C SER A 186 90.61 -31.53 18.27
N GLY A 187 90.25 -31.42 19.55
CA GLY A 187 91.19 -31.51 20.67
C GLY A 187 91.95 -32.84 20.69
N SER A 188 91.23 -33.96 20.63
CA SER A 188 91.83 -35.31 20.60
C SER A 188 92.71 -35.54 19.37
N CYS A 189 92.32 -35.04 18.20
CA CYS A 189 93.14 -35.11 16.99
C CYS A 189 94.45 -34.34 17.16
N ARG A 190 94.43 -33.19 17.86
CA ARG A 190 95.63 -32.42 18.19
C ARG A 190 96.57 -33.18 19.13
N GLU A 191 96.02 -33.85 20.15
CA GLU A 191 96.79 -34.73 21.04
C GLU A 191 97.40 -35.90 20.28
N ALA A 192 96.62 -36.56 19.42
CA ALA A 192 97.11 -37.66 18.57
C ALA A 192 98.26 -37.20 17.67
N SER A 193 98.16 -36.02 17.06
CA SER A 193 99.25 -35.42 16.28
C SER A 193 100.50 -35.16 17.13
N GLN A 194 100.36 -34.64 18.36
CA GLN A 194 101.50 -34.47 19.27
C GLN A 194 102.15 -35.81 19.66
N HIS A 195 101.36 -36.85 19.87
CA HIS A 195 101.88 -38.20 20.11
C HIS A 195 102.63 -38.76 18.91
N LEU A 196 102.12 -38.55 17.69
CA LEU A 196 102.79 -38.94 16.46
C LEU A 196 104.11 -38.19 16.25
N GLU A 197 104.15 -36.89 16.53
CA GLU A 197 105.38 -36.08 16.49
C GLU A 197 106.43 -36.61 17.49
N ARG A 198 106.03 -36.90 18.72
CA ARG A 198 106.93 -37.49 19.73
C ARG A 198 107.45 -38.87 19.29
N ALA A 199 106.56 -39.75 18.81
CA ALA A 199 106.95 -41.07 18.35
C ALA A 199 107.91 -41.00 17.15
N SER A 200 107.72 -40.04 16.23
CA SER A 200 108.63 -39.78 15.12
C SER A 200 110.00 -39.30 15.59
N ALA A 201 110.03 -38.38 16.57
CA ALA A 201 111.28 -37.92 17.19
C ALA A 201 112.03 -39.06 17.89
N ASP A 202 111.31 -39.89 18.66
CA ASP A 202 111.87 -41.08 19.30
C ASP A 202 112.41 -42.08 18.27
N ALA A 203 111.67 -42.33 17.18
CA ALA A 203 112.11 -43.20 16.09
C ALA A 203 113.40 -42.70 15.43
N CYS A 204 113.50 -41.39 15.15
CA CYS A 204 114.69 -40.77 14.59
C CYS A 204 115.90 -40.88 15.54
N SER A 205 115.70 -40.60 16.84
CA SER A 205 116.75 -40.79 17.84
C SER A 205 117.19 -42.25 17.95
N ASN A 206 116.27 -43.20 17.81
CA ASN A 206 116.58 -44.63 17.88
C ASN A 206 117.35 -45.09 16.62
N GLU A 207 117.04 -44.52 15.46
CA GLU A 207 117.77 -44.75 14.22
C GLU A 207 119.20 -44.18 14.29
N GLU A 208 119.38 -42.97 14.83
CA GLU A 208 120.70 -42.39 15.13
C GLU A 208 121.49 -43.24 16.13
N ALA A 209 120.83 -43.74 17.18
CA ALA A 209 121.45 -44.62 18.16
C ALA A 209 121.89 -45.94 17.50
N ALA A 210 121.05 -46.54 16.66
CA ALA A 210 121.38 -47.75 15.90
C ALA A 210 122.52 -47.51 14.89
N GLN A 211 122.63 -46.30 14.31
CA GLN A 211 123.74 -45.92 13.44
C GLN A 211 125.05 -45.77 14.22
N ARG A 212 125.03 -45.07 15.36
CA ARG A 212 126.18 -45.00 16.29
C ARG A 212 126.62 -46.39 16.76
N MET A 213 125.66 -47.28 17.03
CA MET A 213 125.95 -48.65 17.43
C MET A 213 126.58 -49.44 16.27
N ARG A 214 126.12 -49.24 15.02
CA ARG A 214 126.77 -49.81 13.82
C ARG A 214 128.19 -49.31 13.62
N GLU A 215 128.42 -48.01 13.78
CA GLU A 215 129.76 -47.40 13.70
C GLU A 215 130.67 -47.94 14.80
N ALA A 216 130.21 -48.02 16.05
CA ALA A 216 130.96 -48.61 17.16
C ALA A 216 131.31 -50.08 16.92
N VAL A 217 130.37 -50.86 16.35
CA VAL A 217 130.63 -52.26 15.96
C VAL A 217 131.68 -52.33 14.84
N GLN A 218 131.60 -51.46 13.82
CA GLN A 218 132.63 -51.39 12.76
C GLN A 218 134.00 -50.99 13.33
N GLN A 219 134.04 -50.07 14.29
CA GLN A 219 135.26 -49.63 14.95
C GLN A 219 135.88 -50.76 15.77
N LEU A 220 135.08 -51.50 16.54
CA LEU A 220 135.52 -52.71 17.26
C LEU A 220 136.02 -53.80 16.33
N VAL A 221 135.36 -54.01 15.17
CA VAL A 221 135.84 -54.93 14.13
C VAL A 221 137.16 -54.44 13.56
N GLY A 222 137.32 -53.14 13.32
CA GLY A 222 138.57 -52.53 12.87
C GLY A 222 139.71 -52.67 13.89
N GLU A 223 139.44 -52.43 15.18
CA GLU A 223 140.39 -52.66 16.27
C GLU A 223 140.75 -54.15 16.39
N ALA A 224 139.80 -55.05 16.21
CA ALA A 224 140.06 -56.49 16.20
C ALA A 224 140.94 -56.92 15.01
N VAL A 225 140.79 -56.29 13.84
CA VAL A 225 141.66 -56.50 12.67
C VAL A 225 143.05 -55.90 12.88
N SER A 226 143.15 -54.68 13.43
CA SER A 226 144.44 -54.06 13.76
C SER A 226 145.20 -54.86 14.83
N LEU A 227 144.51 -55.38 15.84
CA LEU A 227 145.08 -56.27 16.84
C LEU A 227 145.59 -57.57 16.19
N ARG A 228 144.89 -58.07 15.16
CA ARG A 228 145.33 -59.24 14.37
C ARG A 228 146.58 -58.94 13.55
N GLU A 229 146.69 -57.76 12.95
CA GLU A 229 147.87 -57.32 12.21
C GLU A 229 149.08 -57.04 13.12
N ASP A 230 148.88 -56.50 14.33
CA ASP A 230 149.95 -56.32 15.32
C ASP A 230 150.47 -57.67 15.87
N VAL A 231 149.59 -58.67 16.00
CA VAL A 231 149.98 -60.05 16.36
C VAL A 231 150.77 -60.72 15.23
N GLU A 232 150.43 -60.47 13.95
CA GLU A 232 151.22 -60.92 12.80
C GLU A 232 152.60 -60.23 12.76
N ARG A 233 152.68 -58.94 13.09
CA ARG A 233 153.94 -58.17 13.11
C ARG A 233 154.91 -58.62 14.21
N PHE A 234 154.40 -59.18 15.31
CA PHE A 234 155.21 -59.77 16.39
C PHE A 234 155.81 -61.14 16.04
N ARG A 235 155.38 -61.77 14.94
CA ARG A 235 155.84 -63.10 14.52
C ARG A 235 157.07 -63.07 13.59
N VAL A 236 157.53 -61.89 13.21
CA VAL A 236 158.78 -61.67 12.47
C VAL A 236 159.89 -61.24 13.44
N ARG A 237 160.31 -62.17 14.29
CA ARG A 237 161.62 -62.21 14.97
C ARG A 237 161.91 -63.62 15.48
#